data_AF-A0A9E1H9V5-F1
#
_entry.id   AF-A0A9E1H9V5-F1
#
_cell.length_a   1.000
_cell.length_b   1.000
_cell.length_c   1.000
_cell.angle_alpha   90.00
_cell.angle_beta   90.00
_cell.angle_gamma   90.00
#
_symmetry.space_group_name_H-M   'P 1'
#
loop_
_entity.id
_entity.type
_entity.pdbx_description
1 polymer ?
#
loop_
_entity_poly.entity_id
_entity_poly.type
_entity_poly.pdbx_seq_one_letter_code
_entity_poly.pdbx_strand_id
1 'polypeptide(L)'
;MAPGNEMRVASEITTWMPGYKELSVGKHLFMTIQWMLSSFANEGKAFFIAIWTAGFLLLMKSKKAKVYQILAVVFSVVALLPYAGISFFSEMGIGYIDIEQRLTELPTWQTMNIQNRIAFFWWIAAVLFTMVLLWKVTGHSVFISMVFLGGIASEAVLYFSPTIYASGARVYYLTDLMYLFIILWMVMHMDSEKKKNLFIAGVVVLGVANFLSQYSIMLLKL
;
A
#
# COMPACT_ATOMS: atom_id res chain seq x y z
N MET A 1 -11.30 25.53 20.89
CA MET A 1 -10.16 24.59 20.92
C MET A 1 -9.43 24.81 22.23
N ALA A 2 -8.96 23.76 22.91
CA ALA A 2 -8.23 23.93 24.17
C ALA A 2 -6.82 24.48 23.88
N PRO A 3 -6.30 25.46 24.65
CA PRO A 3 -5.02 26.13 24.37
C PRO A 3 -3.81 25.18 24.31
N GLY A 4 -3.87 24.02 24.98
CA GLY A 4 -2.83 22.98 24.88
C GLY A 4 -2.72 22.30 23.51
N ASN A 5 -3.80 22.26 22.71
CA ASN A 5 -3.77 21.68 21.37
C ASN A 5 -2.97 22.53 20.39
N GLU A 6 -3.03 23.85 20.50
CA GLU A 6 -2.30 24.76 19.60
C GLU A 6 -0.79 24.69 19.84
N MET A 7 -0.37 24.63 21.10
CA MET A 7 1.02 24.42 21.50
C MET A 7 1.56 23.06 21.01
N ARG A 8 0.77 21.99 21.15
CA ARG A 8 1.12 20.66 20.63
C ARG A 8 1.27 20.66 19.11
N VAL A 9 0.29 21.19 18.39
CA VAL A 9 0.32 21.26 16.92
C VAL A 9 1.51 22.10 16.43
N ALA A 10 1.82 23.22 17.07
CA ALA A 10 3.00 24.03 16.73
C ALA A 10 4.32 23.26 16.95
N SER A 11 4.41 22.48 18.05
CA SER A 11 5.57 21.62 18.32
C SER A 11 5.69 20.48 17.30
N GLU A 12 4.58 19.88 16.89
CA GLU A 12 4.53 18.79 15.91
C GLU A 12 4.92 19.29 14.51
N ILE A 13 4.43 20.46 14.09
CA ILE A 13 4.82 21.09 12.82
C ILE A 13 6.31 21.38 12.79
N THR A 14 6.86 21.97 13.85
CA THR A 14 8.29 22.31 13.92
C THR A 14 9.16 21.05 13.91
N THR A 15 8.71 19.99 14.58
CA THR A 15 9.45 18.73 14.72
C THR A 15 9.35 17.86 13.48
N TRP A 16 8.17 17.70 12.88
CA TRP A 16 7.93 16.67 11.86
C TRP A 16 7.76 17.22 10.46
N MET A 17 7.25 18.45 10.29
CA MET A 17 6.95 19.01 8.98
C MET A 17 7.01 20.55 8.95
N PRO A 18 8.22 21.13 8.93
CA PRO A 18 8.39 22.57 8.82
C PRO A 18 7.68 23.11 7.56
N GLY A 19 6.90 24.18 7.69
CA GLY A 19 6.13 24.76 6.58
C GLY A 19 4.74 24.16 6.34
N TYR A 20 4.25 23.25 7.19
CA TYR A 20 2.91 22.65 7.04
C TYR A 20 1.78 23.68 6.89
N LYS A 21 1.82 24.79 7.64
CA LYS A 21 0.80 25.86 7.58
C LYS A 21 0.84 26.69 6.30
N GLU A 22 1.95 26.66 5.58
CA GLU A 22 2.21 27.49 4.39
C GLU A 22 1.95 26.73 3.09
N LEU A 23 1.58 25.45 3.20
CA LEU A 23 1.23 24.61 2.07
C LEU A 23 -0.11 25.00 1.48
N SER A 24 -0.15 25.16 0.16
CA SER A 24 -1.41 25.21 -0.55
C SER A 24 -2.12 23.85 -0.49
N VAL A 25 -3.45 23.87 -0.55
CA VAL A 25 -4.31 22.67 -0.56
C VAL A 25 -3.83 21.65 -1.61
N GLY A 26 -3.46 22.11 -2.81
CA GLY A 26 -2.97 21.25 -3.88
C GLY A 26 -1.64 20.55 -3.57
N LYS A 27 -0.67 21.26 -2.97
CA LYS A 27 0.60 20.65 -2.55
C LYS A 27 0.37 19.62 -1.45
N HIS A 28 -0.56 19.90 -0.53
CA HIS A 28 -0.87 19.00 0.56
C HIS A 28 -1.55 17.71 0.07
N LEU A 29 -2.49 17.85 -0.85
CA LEU A 29 -3.15 16.71 -1.51
C LEU A 29 -2.15 15.85 -2.26
N PHE A 30 -1.25 16.49 -3.01
CA PHE A 30 -0.20 15.80 -3.75
C PHE A 30 0.70 14.96 -2.84
N MET A 31 1.21 15.55 -1.76
CA MET A 31 2.08 14.83 -0.82
C MET A 31 1.35 13.67 -0.15
N THR A 32 0.08 13.84 0.20
CA THR A 32 -0.73 12.76 0.77
C THR A 32 -0.88 11.60 -0.21
N ILE A 33 -1.23 11.89 -1.48
CA ILE A 33 -1.35 10.85 -2.51
C ILE A 33 -0.01 10.16 -2.74
N GLN A 34 1.06 10.93 -2.89
CA GLN A 34 2.40 10.39 -3.11
C GLN A 34 2.84 9.48 -1.96
N TRP A 35 2.58 9.90 -0.72
CA TRP A 35 2.91 9.12 0.47
C TRP A 35 2.07 7.85 0.57
N MET A 36 0.75 7.93 0.34
CA MET A 36 -0.15 6.77 0.33
C MET A 36 0.25 5.76 -0.76
N LEU A 37 0.57 6.22 -1.97
CA LEU A 37 1.05 5.34 -3.03
C LEU A 37 2.39 4.70 -2.64
N SER A 38 3.29 5.46 -2.00
CA SER A 38 4.57 4.94 -1.50
C SER A 38 4.39 3.89 -0.40
N SER A 39 3.43 4.09 0.50
CA SER A 39 3.01 3.10 1.49
C SER A 39 2.56 1.81 0.80
N PHE A 40 1.66 1.89 -0.18
CA PHE A 40 1.23 0.70 -0.94
C PHE A 40 2.37 0.03 -1.71
N ALA A 41 3.31 0.82 -2.24
CA ALA A 41 4.43 0.31 -3.02
C ALA A 41 5.50 -0.38 -2.18
N ASN A 42 5.70 0.06 -0.94
CA ASN A 42 6.79 -0.40 -0.09
C ASN A 42 6.30 -1.27 1.06
N GLU A 43 5.26 -0.89 1.78
CA GLU A 43 4.72 -1.67 2.90
C GLU A 43 3.57 -2.58 2.44
N GLY A 44 2.58 -2.00 1.76
CA GLY A 44 1.33 -2.67 1.39
C GLY A 44 1.43 -3.67 0.23
N LYS A 45 2.58 -3.75 -0.47
CA LYS A 45 2.73 -4.49 -1.73
C LYS A 45 2.38 -5.98 -1.60
N ALA A 46 2.66 -6.58 -0.45
CA ALA A 46 2.33 -7.99 -0.18
C ALA A 46 0.81 -8.23 -0.18
N PHE A 47 0.02 -7.31 0.38
CA PHE A 47 -1.45 -7.39 0.37
C PHE A 47 -2.00 -7.27 -1.04
N PHE A 48 -1.48 -6.33 -1.85
CA PHE A 48 -1.89 -6.18 -3.25
C PHE A 48 -1.59 -7.45 -4.06
N ILE A 49 -0.39 -8.03 -3.92
CA ILE A 49 -0.03 -9.30 -4.57
C ILE A 49 -0.98 -10.42 -4.16
N ALA A 50 -1.32 -10.52 -2.86
CA ALA A 50 -2.25 -11.52 -2.35
C ALA A 50 -3.65 -11.35 -2.94
N ILE A 51 -4.17 -10.12 -3.02
CA ILE A 51 -5.46 -9.80 -3.66
C ILE A 51 -5.44 -10.17 -5.15
N TRP A 52 -4.39 -9.78 -5.89
CA TRP A 52 -4.26 -10.09 -7.31
C TRP A 52 -4.14 -11.59 -7.57
N THR A 53 -3.41 -12.31 -6.73
CA THR A 53 -3.27 -13.77 -6.80
C THR A 53 -4.60 -14.47 -6.50
N ALA A 54 -5.31 -14.07 -5.45
CA ALA A 54 -6.62 -14.60 -5.12
C ALA A 54 -7.64 -14.32 -6.26
N GLY A 55 -7.61 -13.10 -6.81
CA GLY A 55 -8.45 -12.71 -7.95
C GLY A 55 -8.14 -13.53 -9.20
N PHE A 56 -6.86 -13.78 -9.50
CA PHE A 56 -6.44 -14.65 -10.60
C PHE A 56 -7.03 -16.06 -10.45
N LEU A 57 -6.93 -16.66 -9.26
CA LEU A 57 -7.40 -18.02 -8.96
C LEU A 57 -8.93 -18.16 -9.10
N LEU A 58 -9.66 -17.13 -8.67
CA LEU A 58 -11.12 -17.05 -8.79
C LEU A 58 -11.57 -16.89 -10.25
N LEU A 59 -10.82 -16.14 -11.06
CA LEU A 59 -11.15 -15.90 -12.47
C LEU A 59 -10.72 -17.01 -13.43
N MET A 60 -9.97 -18.04 -12.99
CA MET A 60 -9.42 -19.10 -13.86
C MET A 60 -10.43 -19.82 -14.76
N LYS A 61 -11.68 -19.96 -14.32
CA LYS A 61 -12.71 -20.66 -15.09
C LYS A 61 -13.33 -19.77 -16.19
N SER A 62 -13.13 -18.46 -16.12
CA SER A 62 -13.80 -17.49 -16.99
C SER A 62 -12.96 -17.13 -18.21
N LYS A 63 -13.36 -17.62 -19.39
CA LYS A 63 -12.70 -17.26 -20.66
C LYS A 63 -12.74 -15.75 -20.96
N LYS A 64 -13.76 -15.04 -20.48
CA LYS A 64 -13.92 -13.58 -20.66
C LYS A 64 -13.04 -12.76 -19.69
N ALA A 65 -12.40 -13.39 -18.71
CA ALA A 65 -11.63 -12.70 -17.68
C ALA A 65 -10.10 -12.74 -17.90
N LYS A 66 -9.62 -13.28 -19.02
CA LYS A 66 -8.18 -13.41 -19.32
C LYS A 66 -7.40 -12.09 -19.21
N VAL A 67 -8.00 -10.98 -19.63
CA VAL A 67 -7.36 -9.65 -19.54
C VAL A 67 -7.04 -9.29 -18.08
N TYR A 68 -7.99 -9.49 -17.16
CA TYR A 68 -7.78 -9.22 -15.74
C TYR A 68 -6.73 -10.14 -15.13
N GLN A 69 -6.65 -11.39 -15.59
CA GLN A 69 -5.63 -12.33 -15.15
C GLN A 69 -4.23 -11.91 -15.60
N ILE A 70 -4.08 -11.49 -16.86
CA ILE A 70 -2.81 -10.98 -17.39
C ILE A 70 -2.38 -9.74 -16.61
N LEU A 71 -3.29 -8.78 -16.40
CA LEU A 71 -3.01 -7.58 -15.62
C LEU A 71 -2.63 -7.90 -14.17
N ALA A 72 -3.35 -8.81 -13.51
CA ALA A 72 -3.01 -9.26 -12.17
C ALA A 72 -1.59 -9.84 -12.08
N VAL A 73 -1.18 -10.64 -13.08
CA VAL A 73 0.20 -11.17 -13.17
C VAL A 73 1.20 -10.04 -13.39
N VAL A 74 0.95 -9.12 -14.33
CA VAL A 74 1.85 -7.99 -14.63
C VAL A 74 2.07 -7.13 -13.38
N PHE A 75 0.99 -6.73 -12.70
CA PHE A 75 1.09 -5.95 -11.48
C PHE A 75 1.80 -6.71 -10.35
N SER A 76 1.53 -8.00 -10.19
CA SER A 76 2.20 -8.83 -9.18
C SER A 76 3.71 -8.96 -9.45
N VAL A 77 4.11 -9.19 -10.70
CA VAL A 77 5.54 -9.28 -11.07
C VAL A 77 6.26 -7.96 -10.79
N VAL A 78 5.67 -6.82 -11.17
CA VAL A 78 6.26 -5.51 -10.92
C VAL A 78 6.36 -5.22 -9.42
N ALA A 79 5.35 -5.57 -8.63
CA ALA A 79 5.38 -5.42 -7.17
C ALA A 79 6.39 -6.35 -6.48
N LEU A 80 6.85 -7.42 -7.14
CA LEU A 80 7.89 -8.31 -6.63
C LEU A 80 9.32 -7.83 -6.94
N LEU A 81 9.50 -6.98 -7.97
CA LEU A 81 10.82 -6.47 -8.39
C LEU A 81 11.63 -5.82 -7.24
N PRO A 82 11.03 -5.06 -6.30
CA PRO A 82 11.78 -4.50 -5.18
C PRO A 82 12.43 -5.56 -4.28
N TYR A 83 11.82 -6.76 -4.13
CA TYR A 83 12.44 -7.86 -3.37
C TYR A 83 13.69 -8.42 -4.06
N ALA A 84 13.84 -8.20 -5.37
CA ALA A 84 15.02 -8.55 -6.15
C ALA A 84 16.05 -7.39 -6.23
N GLY A 85 15.83 -6.29 -5.50
CA GLY A 85 16.71 -5.12 -5.50
C GLY A 85 16.44 -4.12 -6.64
N ILE A 86 15.36 -4.30 -7.41
CA ILE A 86 14.99 -3.39 -8.50
C ILE A 86 13.94 -2.40 -7.99
N SER A 87 14.35 -1.18 -7.65
CA SER A 87 13.50 -0.13 -7.06
C SER A 87 12.81 0.81 -8.06
N PHE A 88 12.82 0.47 -9.36
CA PHE A 88 12.34 1.36 -10.43
C PHE A 88 10.88 1.83 -10.22
N PHE A 89 10.02 0.94 -9.73
CA PHE A 89 8.59 1.18 -9.52
C PHE A 89 8.20 1.43 -8.05
N SER A 90 9.16 1.39 -7.12
CA SER A 90 8.90 1.58 -5.69
C SER A 90 9.32 2.96 -5.18
N GLU A 91 10.32 3.58 -5.82
CA GLU A 91 10.76 4.93 -5.48
C GLU A 91 9.86 5.98 -6.16
N MET A 92 9.20 6.80 -5.35
CA MET A 92 8.36 7.89 -5.81
C MET A 92 8.91 9.26 -5.41
N GLY A 93 10.22 9.37 -5.15
CA GLY A 93 10.86 10.65 -4.86
C GLY A 93 10.61 11.17 -3.46
N ILE A 94 10.35 10.26 -2.50
CA ILE A 94 10.29 10.59 -1.07
C ILE A 94 11.67 10.42 -0.43
N GLY A 95 12.58 9.73 -1.12
CA GLY A 95 14.01 9.83 -0.85
C GLY A 95 14.53 8.86 0.19
N TYR A 96 13.72 8.25 1.05
CA TYR A 96 14.02 6.99 1.75
C TYR A 96 12.74 6.33 2.28
N ILE A 97 12.77 5.00 2.25
CA ILE A 97 11.70 4.01 2.43
C ILE A 97 11.35 3.79 3.92
N ASP A 98 11.82 4.66 4.82
CA ASP A 98 11.66 4.48 6.27
C ASP A 98 10.76 5.56 6.86
N ILE A 99 9.56 5.16 7.26
CA ILE A 99 8.45 6.04 7.65
C ILE A 99 8.74 6.78 8.96
N GLU A 100 9.80 6.39 9.68
CA GLU A 100 10.26 6.99 10.94
C GLU A 100 11.24 8.17 10.75
N GLN A 101 11.66 8.48 9.50
CA GLN A 101 12.62 9.57 9.26
C GLN A 101 11.93 10.92 8.97
N ARG A 102 12.46 11.97 9.60
CA ARG A 102 12.02 13.36 9.42
C ARG A 102 12.29 13.84 7.99
N LEU A 103 11.27 14.35 7.30
CA LEU A 103 11.47 15.04 6.03
C LEU A 103 12.33 16.30 6.23
N THR A 104 13.48 16.35 5.58
CA THR A 104 14.30 17.56 5.46
C THR A 104 13.87 18.43 4.29
N GLU A 105 13.22 17.85 3.26
CA GLU A 105 12.71 18.56 2.09
C GLU A 105 11.30 18.08 1.73
N LEU A 106 10.42 19.03 1.37
CA LEU A 106 9.05 18.72 0.95
C LEU A 106 9.09 18.16 -0.48
N PRO A 107 8.57 16.94 -0.71
CA PRO A 107 8.56 16.38 -2.06
C PRO A 107 7.63 17.22 -2.95
N THR A 108 8.15 17.62 -4.11
CA THR A 108 7.42 18.46 -5.07
C THR A 108 7.43 17.80 -6.45
N TRP A 109 6.38 18.02 -7.24
CA TRP A 109 6.30 17.48 -8.60
C TRP A 109 7.51 17.86 -9.49
N GLN A 110 8.09 19.03 -9.25
CA GLN A 110 9.22 19.56 -10.00
C GLN A 110 10.54 18.84 -9.70
N THR A 111 10.68 18.27 -8.51
CA THR A 111 11.88 17.54 -8.08
C THR A 111 11.83 16.05 -8.43
N MET A 112 10.67 15.54 -8.85
CA MET A 112 10.53 14.16 -9.32
C MET A 112 11.20 13.93 -10.67
N ASN A 113 12.12 12.96 -10.71
CA ASN A 113 12.67 12.44 -11.95
C ASN A 113 11.60 11.68 -12.77
N ILE A 114 11.87 11.41 -14.05
CA ILE A 114 10.94 10.71 -14.97
C ILE A 114 10.53 9.35 -14.41
N GLN A 115 11.47 8.60 -13.82
CA GLN A 115 11.21 7.32 -13.15
C GLN A 115 10.15 7.47 -12.04
N ASN A 116 10.31 8.44 -11.14
CA ASN A 116 9.40 8.65 -10.01
C ASN A 116 7.98 8.95 -10.48
N ARG A 117 7.85 9.70 -11.59
CA ARG A 117 6.54 9.97 -12.23
C ARG A 117 5.92 8.71 -12.81
N ILE A 118 6.72 7.84 -13.43
CA ILE A 118 6.23 6.55 -13.94
C ILE A 118 5.76 5.68 -12.78
N ALA A 119 6.53 5.57 -11.70
CA ALA A 119 6.14 4.82 -10.50
C ALA A 119 4.84 5.35 -9.88
N PHE A 120 4.69 6.69 -9.81
CA PHE A 120 3.49 7.35 -9.32
C PHE A 120 2.24 6.97 -10.13
N PHE A 121 2.29 7.10 -11.47
CA PHE A 121 1.15 6.71 -12.31
C PHE A 121 0.91 5.20 -12.33
N TRP A 122 1.96 4.40 -12.19
CA TRP A 122 1.85 2.94 -12.11
C TRP A 122 1.04 2.50 -10.90
N TRP A 123 1.33 3.05 -9.71
CA TRP A 123 0.60 2.70 -8.50
C TRP A 123 -0.83 3.26 -8.48
N ILE A 124 -1.09 4.41 -9.11
CA ILE A 124 -2.48 4.85 -9.37
C ILE A 124 -3.22 3.80 -10.21
N ALA A 125 -2.61 3.34 -11.31
CA ALA A 125 -3.20 2.32 -12.16
C ALA A 125 -3.40 0.99 -11.40
N ALA A 126 -2.46 0.61 -10.54
CA ALA A 126 -2.54 -0.60 -9.72
C ALA A 126 -3.71 -0.53 -8.71
N VAL A 127 -3.91 0.60 -8.04
CA VAL A 127 -5.03 0.82 -7.11
C VAL A 127 -6.37 0.79 -7.86
N LEU A 128 -6.48 1.49 -8.98
CA LEU A 128 -7.70 1.49 -9.81
C LEU A 128 -8.01 0.08 -10.35
N PHE A 129 -6.99 -0.62 -10.83
CA PHE A 129 -7.13 -2.00 -11.29
C PHE A 129 -7.62 -2.90 -10.16
N THR A 130 -7.08 -2.76 -8.95
CA THR A 130 -7.49 -3.56 -7.77
C THR A 130 -8.97 -3.35 -7.47
N MET A 131 -9.45 -2.11 -7.51
CA MET A 131 -10.86 -1.79 -7.34
C MET A 131 -11.74 -2.47 -8.40
N VAL A 132 -11.35 -2.39 -9.67
CA VAL A 132 -12.07 -3.03 -10.79
C VAL A 132 -12.05 -4.56 -10.66
N LEU A 133 -10.92 -5.14 -10.26
CA LEU A 133 -10.75 -6.57 -10.05
C LEU A 133 -11.66 -7.06 -8.93
N LEU A 134 -11.65 -6.39 -7.78
CA LEU A 134 -12.52 -6.72 -6.64
C LEU A 134 -13.99 -6.64 -7.04
N TRP A 135 -14.40 -5.57 -7.71
CA TRP A 135 -15.76 -5.43 -8.21
C TRP A 135 -16.18 -6.60 -9.10
N LYS A 136 -15.29 -7.05 -9.99
CA LYS A 136 -15.57 -8.17 -10.88
C LYS A 136 -15.63 -9.52 -10.17
N VAL A 137 -14.68 -9.78 -9.26
CA VAL A 137 -14.51 -11.07 -8.57
C VAL A 137 -15.60 -11.30 -7.52
N THR A 138 -16.00 -10.23 -6.83
CA THR A 138 -17.00 -10.28 -5.75
C THR A 138 -18.44 -10.28 -6.25
N GLY A 139 -18.66 -10.26 -7.57
CA GLY A 139 -20.00 -10.16 -8.14
C GLY A 139 -20.65 -8.79 -7.91
N HIS A 140 -19.88 -7.70 -7.98
CA HIS A 140 -20.35 -6.32 -7.78
C HIS A 140 -20.73 -6.01 -6.33
N SER A 141 -20.02 -6.62 -5.37
CA SER A 141 -20.24 -6.37 -3.95
C SER A 141 -19.82 -4.94 -3.57
N VAL A 142 -20.80 -4.12 -3.22
CA VAL A 142 -20.58 -2.77 -2.69
C VAL A 142 -19.80 -2.84 -1.37
N PHE A 143 -20.09 -3.84 -0.53
CA PHE A 143 -19.44 -3.99 0.77
C PHE A 143 -17.91 -4.17 0.65
N ILE A 144 -17.44 -5.11 -0.18
CA ILE A 144 -15.98 -5.33 -0.34
C ILE A 144 -15.29 -4.10 -0.95
N SER A 145 -15.98 -3.42 -1.87
CA SER A 145 -15.48 -2.18 -2.46
C SER A 145 -15.35 -1.07 -1.42
N MET A 146 -16.33 -0.94 -0.51
CA MET A 146 -16.27 -0.01 0.61
C MET A 146 -15.17 -0.37 1.61
N VAL A 147 -14.92 -1.65 1.88
CA VAL A 147 -13.81 -2.07 2.74
C VAL A 147 -12.47 -1.67 2.12
N PHE A 148 -12.31 -1.88 0.80
CA PHE A 148 -11.09 -1.47 0.09
C PHE A 148 -10.89 0.06 0.12
N LEU A 149 -11.94 0.82 -0.18
CA LEU A 149 -11.94 2.27 -0.10
C LEU A 149 -11.72 2.78 1.33
N GLY A 150 -12.20 2.04 2.34
CA GLY A 150 -11.96 2.34 3.75
C GLY A 150 -10.49 2.21 4.13
N GLY A 151 -9.77 1.22 3.58
CA GLY A 151 -8.31 1.12 3.76
C GLY A 151 -7.57 2.31 3.13
N ILE A 152 -7.97 2.71 1.91
CA ILE A 152 -7.42 3.90 1.25
C ILE A 152 -7.73 5.16 2.08
N ALA A 153 -8.96 5.30 2.57
CA ALA A 153 -9.38 6.43 3.38
C ALA A 153 -8.63 6.49 4.70
N SER A 154 -8.33 5.33 5.33
CA SER A 154 -7.53 5.24 6.55
C SER A 154 -6.15 5.86 6.35
N GLU A 155 -5.43 5.51 5.27
CA GLU A 155 -4.15 6.15 4.95
C GLU A 155 -4.33 7.63 4.58
N ALA A 156 -5.40 7.97 3.87
CA ALA A 156 -5.67 9.35 3.48
C ALA A 156 -6.02 10.28 4.67
N VAL A 157 -6.45 9.75 5.82
CA VAL A 157 -6.66 10.57 7.05
C VAL A 157 -5.38 11.27 7.49
N LEU A 158 -4.21 10.74 7.11
CA LEU A 158 -2.94 11.39 7.37
C LEU A 158 -2.78 12.74 6.66
N TYR A 159 -3.61 13.04 5.65
CA TYR A 159 -3.79 14.39 5.10
C TYR A 159 -4.06 15.44 6.17
N PHE A 160 -4.68 15.07 7.30
CA PHE A 160 -5.08 16.04 8.32
C PHE A 160 -4.07 16.21 9.46
N SER A 161 -2.97 15.46 9.49
CA SER A 161 -2.02 15.49 10.61
C SER A 161 -0.59 15.83 10.17
N PRO A 162 0.10 16.77 10.84
CA PRO A 162 1.54 16.98 10.63
C PRO A 162 2.40 15.81 11.14
N THR A 163 1.81 14.82 11.83
CA THR A 163 2.49 13.62 12.36
C THR A 163 2.56 12.46 11.36
N ILE A 164 2.36 12.71 10.06
CA ILE A 164 2.46 11.70 8.97
C ILE A 164 3.67 10.77 9.17
N TYR A 165 4.82 11.32 9.56
CA TYR A 165 6.11 10.62 9.73
C TYR A 165 6.39 10.09 11.15
N ALA A 166 5.49 10.31 12.11
CA ALA A 166 5.67 9.85 13.50
C ALA A 166 4.72 8.72 13.89
N SER A 167 3.60 8.56 13.16
CA SER A 167 2.55 7.60 13.52
C SER A 167 2.07 6.70 12.39
N GLY A 168 2.82 6.62 11.27
CA GLY A 168 2.45 5.81 10.10
C GLY A 168 2.06 4.38 10.49
N ALA A 169 2.86 3.72 11.33
CA ALA A 169 2.61 2.36 11.82
C ALA A 169 1.20 2.14 12.42
N ARG A 170 0.63 3.15 13.11
CA ARG A 170 -0.72 3.02 13.70
C ARG A 170 -1.83 3.13 12.67
N VAL A 171 -1.60 3.87 11.59
CA VAL A 171 -2.59 4.09 10.53
C VAL A 171 -2.61 2.90 9.56
N TYR A 172 -1.44 2.31 9.28
CA TYR A 172 -1.33 1.12 8.45
C TYR A 172 -2.04 -0.08 9.05
N TYR A 173 -2.04 -0.23 10.39
CA TYR A 173 -2.69 -1.34 11.05
C TYR A 173 -4.17 -1.52 10.63
N LEU A 174 -4.92 -0.42 10.53
CA LEU A 174 -6.31 -0.51 10.10
C LEU A 174 -6.42 -0.92 8.63
N THR A 175 -5.60 -0.35 7.75
CA THR A 175 -5.53 -0.70 6.33
C THR A 175 -5.18 -2.17 6.14
N ASP A 176 -4.19 -2.67 6.87
CA ASP A 176 -3.72 -4.05 6.85
C ASP A 176 -4.84 -5.02 7.26
N LEU A 177 -5.58 -4.72 8.32
CA LEU A 177 -6.73 -5.52 8.75
C LEU A 177 -7.84 -5.55 7.68
N MET A 178 -8.13 -4.40 7.06
CA MET A 178 -9.14 -4.31 6.00
C MET A 178 -8.73 -5.13 4.77
N TYR A 179 -7.47 -5.05 4.35
CA TYR A 179 -6.97 -5.81 3.20
C TYR A 179 -6.84 -7.29 3.50
N LEU A 180 -6.42 -7.67 4.71
CA LEU A 180 -6.42 -9.05 5.19
C LEU A 180 -7.84 -9.63 5.16
N PHE A 181 -8.83 -8.88 5.63
CA PHE A 181 -10.24 -9.29 5.58
C PHE A 181 -10.69 -9.55 4.13
N ILE A 182 -10.35 -8.67 3.18
CA ILE A 182 -10.67 -8.87 1.76
C ILE A 182 -10.03 -10.16 1.23
N ILE A 183 -8.75 -10.39 1.52
CA ILE A 183 -8.04 -11.60 1.08
C ILE A 183 -8.71 -12.85 1.64
N LEU A 184 -8.99 -12.88 2.94
CA LEU A 184 -9.67 -14.01 3.59
C LEU A 184 -11.05 -14.25 2.99
N TRP A 185 -11.82 -13.18 2.76
CA TRP A 185 -13.12 -13.28 2.10
C TRP A 185 -13.00 -13.92 0.71
N MET A 186 -12.04 -13.47 -0.11
CA MET A 186 -11.80 -14.02 -1.45
C MET A 186 -11.40 -15.51 -1.40
N VAL A 187 -10.51 -15.88 -0.49
CA VAL A 187 -10.04 -17.26 -0.30
C VAL A 187 -11.17 -18.18 0.13
N MET A 188 -12.07 -17.71 1.00
CA MET A 188 -13.24 -18.47 1.45
C MET A 188 -14.29 -18.67 0.35
N HIS A 189 -14.33 -17.79 -0.65
CA HIS A 189 -15.23 -17.90 -1.81
C HIS A 189 -14.62 -18.70 -2.98
N MET A 190 -13.46 -19.36 -2.80
CA MET A 190 -12.90 -20.24 -3.83
C MET A 190 -13.65 -21.58 -3.88
N ASP A 191 -14.14 -21.96 -5.06
CA ASP A 191 -14.87 -23.22 -5.28
C ASP A 191 -14.09 -24.51 -4.93
N SER A 192 -12.77 -24.44 -4.75
CA SER A 192 -11.91 -25.62 -4.66
C SER A 192 -11.03 -25.56 -3.43
N GLU A 193 -11.21 -26.56 -2.54
CA GLU A 193 -10.35 -26.79 -1.37
C GLU A 193 -8.87 -26.89 -1.75
N LYS A 194 -8.55 -27.47 -2.92
CA LYS A 194 -7.16 -27.52 -3.41
C LYS A 194 -6.59 -26.12 -3.66
N LYS A 195 -7.36 -25.21 -4.27
CA LYS A 195 -6.91 -23.82 -4.52
C LYS A 195 -6.77 -23.03 -3.23
N LYS A 196 -7.74 -23.19 -2.32
CA LYS A 196 -7.73 -22.58 -1.00
C LYS A 196 -6.50 -23.03 -0.19
N ASN A 197 -6.26 -24.34 -0.11
CA ASN A 197 -5.12 -24.90 0.61
C ASN A 197 -3.79 -24.51 -0.05
N LEU A 198 -3.71 -24.44 -1.38
CA LEU A 198 -2.53 -23.96 -2.08
C LEU A 198 -2.22 -22.49 -1.74
N PHE A 199 -3.24 -21.63 -1.72
CA PHE A 199 -3.08 -20.23 -1.35
C PHE A 199 -2.61 -20.08 0.10
N ILE A 200 -3.28 -20.77 1.04
CA ILE A 200 -2.93 -20.73 2.47
C ILE A 200 -1.52 -21.28 2.69
N ALA A 201 -1.17 -22.42 2.09
CA ALA A 201 0.17 -22.99 2.18
C ALA A 201 1.23 -22.03 1.63
N GLY A 202 0.95 -21.37 0.49
CA GLY A 202 1.83 -20.35 -0.07
C GLY A 202 2.08 -19.18 0.89
N VAL A 203 1.00 -18.65 1.50
CA VAL A 203 1.11 -17.56 2.50
C VAL A 203 1.90 -18.02 3.73
N VAL A 204 1.65 -19.23 4.24
CA VAL A 204 2.37 -19.78 5.39
C VAL A 204 3.86 -19.93 5.08
N VAL A 205 4.23 -20.48 3.93
CA VAL A 205 5.63 -20.64 3.52
C VAL A 205 6.32 -19.28 3.40
N LEU A 206 5.66 -18.29 2.78
CA LEU A 206 6.21 -16.94 2.68
C LEU A 206 6.34 -16.27 4.05
N GLY A 207 5.37 -16.47 4.95
CA GLY A 207 5.43 -15.98 6.32
C GLY A 207 6.60 -16.57 7.11
N VAL A 208 6.80 -17.88 7.03
CA VAL A 208 7.93 -18.58 7.66
C VAL A 208 9.26 -18.11 7.06
N ALA A 209 9.36 -17.98 5.74
CA ALA A 209 10.56 -17.48 5.07
C ALA A 209 10.91 -16.05 5.51
N ASN A 210 9.90 -15.17 5.63
CA ASN A 210 10.11 -13.81 6.11
C ASN A 210 10.55 -13.79 7.58
N PHE A 211 9.92 -14.60 8.44
CA PHE A 211 10.31 -14.72 9.84
C PHE A 211 11.75 -15.20 10.00
N LEU A 212 12.16 -16.23 9.23
CA LEU A 212 13.53 -16.73 9.24
C LEU A 212 14.54 -15.69 8.71
N SER A 213 14.17 -14.94 7.67
CA SER A 213 14.99 -13.84 7.15
C SER A 213 15.23 -12.77 8.21
N GLN A 214 14.16 -12.30 8.88
CA GLN A 214 14.27 -11.31 9.95
C GLN A 214 15.08 -11.83 11.14
N TYR A 215 14.89 -13.09 11.52
CA TYR A 215 15.66 -13.73 12.57
C TYR A 215 17.16 -13.82 12.23
N SER A 216 17.50 -14.14 10.97
CA SER A 216 18.89 -14.20 10.51
C SER A 216 19.57 -12.82 10.54
N ILE A 217 18.84 -11.76 10.17
CA ILE A 217 19.33 -10.37 10.21
C ILE A 217 19.53 -9.93 11.66
N MET A 218 18.65 -10.34 12.58
CA MET A 218 18.77 -10.03 14.01
C MET A 218 20.00 -10.70 14.63
N LEU A 219 20.29 -11.95 14.26
CA LEU A 219 21.49 -12.67 14.70
C LEU A 219 22.79 -12.08 14.13
N LEU A 220 22.77 -11.56 12.91
CA LEU A 220 23.93 -10.90 12.28
C LEU A 220 24.27 -9.52 12.87
N LYS A 221 23.36 -8.93 13.66
CA LYS A 221 23.56 -7.63 14.34
C LYS A 221 23.98 -7.78 15.81
N LEU A 222 24.09 -9.01 16.32
CA LEU A 222 24.62 -9.36 17.65
C LEU A 222 26.11 -9.66 17.58
#